data_AF-V4PJE7-F1
#
_entry.id   AF-V4PJE7-F1
#
_cell.length_a   1.000
_cell.length_b   1.000
_cell.length_c   1.000
_cell.angle_alpha   90.00
_cell.angle_beta   90.00
_cell.angle_gamma   90.00
#
_symmetry.space_group_name_H-M   'P 1'
#
loop_
_entity.id
_entity.type
_entity.pdbx_description
1 polymer ?
#
loop_
_entity_poly.entity_id
_entity_poly.type
_entity_poly.pdbx_seq_one_letter_code
_entity_poly.pdbx_strand_id
1 'polypeptide(L)'
;MRTTGWVAVLCCLGGCATGPGDAAKGFHGLFLHDACVGENTAQPDTCLHDRRHESSFVFGGKTGASYDVTLRVRGLFEPTTMDGGAVVDPAHPYWYTGGQTRTPDYSQWRIDVSSPQQSYTLNNYPSVSHTIYKEDFEAVIRVDAGATVTVLAIDGNDRQIDNGAEGRADRQQVIEGVTDTPLPGQMVRLDVVRVEAR
;
A
#
# COMPACT_ATOMS: atom_id res chain seq x y z
N MET A 1 -17.93 54.60 34.67
CA MET A 1 -17.20 53.36 35.03
C MET A 1 -17.59 52.26 34.06
N ARG A 2 -16.73 51.98 33.07
CA ARG A 2 -16.83 50.79 32.20
C ARG A 2 -15.41 50.27 32.03
N THR A 3 -15.12 49.14 32.68
CA THR A 3 -13.86 48.42 32.56
C THR A 3 -14.01 47.42 31.41
N THR A 4 -13.36 47.69 30.29
CA THR A 4 -13.13 46.73 29.20
C THR A 4 -12.05 45.75 29.63
N GLY A 5 -12.46 44.52 29.93
CA GLY A 5 -11.55 43.39 30.16
C GLY A 5 -11.12 42.79 28.82
N TRP A 6 -9.81 42.77 28.59
CA TRP A 6 -9.17 42.03 27.51
C TRP A 6 -9.10 40.55 27.90
N VAL A 7 -9.73 39.67 27.11
CA VAL A 7 -9.47 38.22 27.19
C VAL A 7 -8.25 37.94 26.34
N ALA A 8 -7.12 37.70 26.99
CA ALA A 8 -5.93 37.14 26.35
C ALA A 8 -6.25 35.69 25.95
N VAL A 9 -6.35 35.44 24.66
CA VAL A 9 -6.31 34.08 24.11
C VAL A 9 -4.88 33.58 24.29
N LEU A 10 -4.70 32.72 25.29
CA LEU A 10 -3.44 32.03 25.53
C LEU A 10 -3.25 31.02 24.38
N CYS A 11 -2.39 31.35 23.42
CA CYS A 11 -1.86 30.39 22.45
C CYS A 11 -1.08 29.30 23.22
N CYS A 12 -1.71 28.15 23.46
CA CYS A 12 -0.98 26.95 23.85
C CYS A 12 -0.07 26.52 22.67
N LEU A 13 1.23 26.84 22.78
CA LEU A 13 2.33 26.31 21.96
C LEU A 13 2.64 24.84 22.30
N GLY A 14 1.61 24.01 22.47
CA GLY A 14 1.74 22.59 22.72
C GLY A 14 0.96 21.85 21.66
N GLY A 15 1.67 21.28 20.68
CA GLY A 15 1.06 20.46 19.63
C GLY A 15 0.13 19.43 20.27
N CYS A 16 -1.09 19.32 19.74
CA CYS A 16 -1.99 18.22 20.07
C CYS A 16 -1.21 16.93 19.86
N ALA A 17 -0.93 16.20 20.95
CA ALA A 17 -0.41 14.85 20.87
C ALA A 17 -1.52 14.00 20.26
N THR A 18 -1.46 13.86 18.95
CA THR A 18 -2.24 12.91 18.16
C THR A 18 -1.87 11.52 18.67
N GLY A 19 -2.86 10.72 19.06
CA GLY A 19 -2.61 9.39 19.62
C GLY A 19 -1.83 8.50 18.63
N PRO A 20 -1.26 7.36 19.06
CA PRO A 20 -0.52 6.48 18.16
C PRO A 20 -1.30 6.10 16.89
N GLY A 21 -2.62 5.94 16.98
CA GLY A 21 -3.49 5.68 15.82
C GLY A 21 -3.61 6.84 14.84
N ASP A 22 -3.53 8.09 15.29
CA ASP A 22 -3.62 9.27 14.42
C ASP A 22 -2.36 9.43 13.54
N ALA A 23 -1.20 8.97 14.02
CA ALA A 23 0.06 9.07 13.28
C ALA A 23 0.00 8.30 11.95
N ALA A 24 -0.66 7.15 11.95
CA ALA A 24 -0.78 6.26 10.81
C ALA A 24 -2.10 6.40 10.04
N LYS A 25 -2.87 7.49 10.25
CA LYS A 25 -4.20 7.66 9.64
C LYS A 25 -4.20 7.57 8.10
N GLY A 26 -3.10 7.92 7.45
CA GLY A 26 -2.97 7.81 5.99
C GLY A 26 -2.93 6.38 5.49
N PHE A 27 -2.52 5.42 6.33
CA PHE A 27 -2.64 4.00 6.02
C PHE A 27 -4.04 3.47 6.30
N HIS A 28 -4.67 3.89 7.40
CA HIS A 28 -5.88 3.24 7.86
C HIS A 28 -7.03 3.46 6.88
N GLY A 29 -7.31 2.38 6.16
CA GLY A 29 -8.33 2.32 5.15
C GLY A 29 -7.96 2.84 3.78
N LEU A 30 -6.66 2.99 3.51
CA LEU A 30 -6.17 3.26 2.17
C LEU A 30 -6.55 2.10 1.25
N PHE A 31 -7.23 2.44 0.16
CA PHE A 31 -7.56 1.51 -0.92
C PHE A 31 -7.00 2.10 -2.22
N LEU A 32 -6.11 1.35 -2.87
CA LEU A 32 -5.55 1.70 -4.17
C LEU A 32 -5.99 0.64 -5.17
N HIS A 33 -6.67 1.08 -6.23
CA HIS A 33 -7.20 0.24 -7.29
C HIS A 33 -6.54 0.61 -8.60
N ASP A 34 -5.77 -0.33 -9.14
CA ASP A 34 -5.29 -0.31 -10.51
C ASP A 34 -6.41 -0.89 -11.39
N ALA A 35 -7.33 -0.01 -11.80
CA ALA A 35 -8.52 -0.40 -12.55
C ALA A 35 -8.20 -0.63 -14.03
N CYS A 36 -8.86 -1.62 -14.63
CA CYS A 36 -8.87 -1.75 -16.08
C CYS A 36 -9.46 -0.50 -16.74
N VAL A 37 -8.77 0.04 -17.75
CA VAL A 37 -9.23 1.17 -18.57
C VAL A 37 -9.72 0.74 -19.96
N GLY A 38 -9.51 -0.53 -20.32
CA GLY A 38 -9.99 -1.11 -21.58
C GLY A 38 -9.71 -2.60 -21.71
N GLU A 39 -10.27 -3.23 -22.73
CA GLU A 39 -10.05 -4.65 -23.03
C GLU A 39 -8.71 -4.88 -23.74
N ASN A 40 -8.05 -6.00 -23.43
CA ASN A 40 -6.91 -6.49 -24.20
C ASN A 40 -7.32 -7.69 -25.07
N THR A 41 -7.78 -7.42 -26.30
CA THR A 41 -8.28 -8.48 -27.20
C THR A 41 -7.21 -9.49 -27.61
N ALA A 42 -5.92 -9.15 -27.51
CA ALA A 42 -4.81 -10.06 -27.83
C ALA A 42 -4.52 -11.06 -26.71
N GLN A 43 -4.85 -10.72 -25.46
CA GLN A 43 -4.67 -11.56 -24.28
C GLN A 43 -5.90 -11.42 -23.37
N PRO A 44 -6.98 -12.19 -23.64
CA PRO A 44 -8.29 -11.98 -23.00
C PRO A 44 -8.35 -12.20 -21.49
N ASP A 45 -7.29 -12.71 -20.86
CA ASP A 45 -7.16 -12.84 -19.41
C ASP A 45 -6.43 -11.65 -18.75
N THR A 46 -6.15 -10.62 -19.54
CA THR A 46 -5.56 -9.34 -19.14
C THR A 46 -6.46 -8.19 -19.58
N CYS A 47 -6.22 -7.00 -19.06
CA CYS A 47 -6.86 -5.76 -19.50
C CYS A 47 -5.84 -4.66 -19.69
N LEU A 48 -6.22 -3.59 -20.39
CA LEU A 48 -5.42 -2.37 -20.48
C LEU A 48 -5.55 -1.58 -19.18
N HIS A 49 -4.49 -0.90 -18.77
CA HIS A 49 -4.46 -0.07 -17.54
C HIS A 49 -3.43 1.06 -17.61
N ASP A 50 -3.48 1.97 -16.64
CA ASP A 50 -2.45 3.00 -16.49
C ASP A 50 -1.19 2.39 -15.84
N ARG A 51 -0.02 2.80 -16.31
CA ARG A 51 1.26 2.21 -15.89
C ARG A 51 1.70 2.60 -14.48
N ARG A 52 0.96 3.48 -13.82
CA ARG A 52 1.31 4.04 -12.52
C ARG A 52 0.06 4.50 -11.77
N HIS A 53 -0.14 3.93 -10.59
CA HIS A 53 -1.14 4.35 -9.63
C HIS A 53 -0.44 4.65 -8.30
N GLU A 54 -0.76 5.77 -7.65
CA GLU A 54 -0.15 6.10 -6.38
C GLU A 54 -1.08 6.89 -5.45
N SER A 55 -0.87 6.70 -4.15
CA SER A 55 -1.39 7.54 -3.08
C SER A 55 -0.24 7.87 -2.14
N SER A 56 -0.11 9.12 -1.75
CA SER A 56 0.94 9.57 -0.84
C SER A 56 0.41 10.40 0.31
N PHE A 57 1.08 10.30 1.46
CA PHE A 57 0.77 11.08 2.64
C PHE A 57 2.01 11.27 3.52
N VAL A 58 1.96 12.28 4.39
CA VAL A 58 2.99 12.48 5.41
C VAL A 58 2.57 11.73 6.68
N PHE A 59 3.47 10.89 7.19
CA PHE A 59 3.27 10.16 8.43
C PHE A 59 3.28 11.13 9.62
N GLY A 60 2.30 11.00 10.51
CA GLY A 60 2.17 11.86 11.69
C GLY A 60 3.06 11.41 12.84
N GLY A 61 2.63 11.74 14.07
CA GLY A 61 3.36 11.39 15.28
C GLY A 61 4.25 12.50 15.81
N LYS A 62 5.01 12.19 16.86
CA LYS A 62 5.88 13.14 17.54
C LYS A 62 7.15 13.35 16.73
N THR A 63 7.47 14.60 16.40
CA THR A 63 8.71 14.97 15.70
C THR A 63 9.94 14.33 16.36
N GLY A 64 10.78 13.69 15.55
CA GLY A 64 11.99 13.00 16.00
C GLY A 64 11.75 11.58 16.54
N ALA A 65 10.51 11.08 16.58
CA ALA A 65 10.21 9.70 16.92
C ALA A 65 10.18 8.80 15.67
N SER A 66 10.58 7.54 15.86
CA SER A 66 10.35 6.44 14.90
C SER A 66 9.22 5.56 15.42
N TYR A 67 8.51 4.91 14.50
CA TYR A 67 7.40 4.01 14.82
C TYR A 67 7.55 2.68 14.08
N ASP A 68 7.15 1.60 14.74
CA ASP A 68 6.78 0.35 14.10
C ASP A 68 5.27 0.37 13.85
N VAL A 69 4.87 0.22 12.59
CA VAL A 69 3.49 0.22 12.15
C VAL A 69 3.14 -1.17 11.66
N THR A 70 2.26 -1.85 12.39
CA THR A 70 1.66 -3.11 11.94
C THR A 70 0.46 -2.78 11.06
N LEU A 71 0.53 -3.18 9.80
CA LEU A 71 -0.52 -3.07 8.80
C LEU A 71 -1.13 -4.44 8.54
N ARG A 72 -2.44 -4.51 8.37
CA ARG A 72 -3.07 -5.62 7.64
C ARG A 72 -3.09 -5.25 6.17
N VAL A 73 -2.40 -6.04 5.36
CA VAL A 73 -2.33 -5.91 3.91
C VAL A 73 -3.29 -6.92 3.32
N ARG A 74 -4.25 -6.43 2.52
CA ARG A 74 -5.16 -7.27 1.74
C ARG A 74 -5.04 -6.90 0.29
N GLY A 75 -4.70 -7.84 -0.59
CA GLY A 75 -4.41 -7.51 -1.97
C GLY A 75 -4.81 -8.59 -2.96
N LEU A 76 -5.05 -8.16 -4.20
CA LEU A 76 -5.17 -9.00 -5.38
C LEU A 76 -4.04 -8.59 -6.32
N PHE A 77 -3.04 -9.45 -6.48
CA PHE A 77 -1.79 -9.13 -7.17
C PHE A 77 -1.46 -10.14 -8.24
N GLU A 78 -0.97 -9.68 -9.38
CA GLU A 78 -0.13 -10.52 -10.22
C GLU A 78 1.27 -10.67 -9.62
N PRO A 79 2.01 -11.75 -9.93
CA PRO A 79 3.34 -11.94 -9.40
C PRO A 79 4.35 -11.03 -10.08
N THR A 80 5.23 -10.42 -9.30
CA THR A 80 6.51 -9.88 -9.79
C THR A 80 7.68 -10.63 -9.17
N THR A 81 8.89 -10.39 -9.67
CA THR A 81 10.12 -11.01 -9.13
C THR A 81 11.13 -9.94 -8.79
N MET A 82 11.67 -9.99 -7.58
CA MET A 82 12.69 -9.08 -7.09
C MET A 82 14.05 -9.78 -6.99
N ASP A 83 15.13 -8.99 -7.08
CA ASP A 83 16.50 -9.45 -6.84
C ASP A 83 17.30 -8.40 -6.05
N GLY A 84 18.28 -8.84 -5.27
CA GLY A 84 19.15 -7.96 -4.49
C GLY A 84 18.51 -7.33 -3.24
N GLY A 85 17.38 -7.86 -2.75
CA GLY A 85 16.76 -7.46 -1.48
C GLY A 85 16.63 -8.63 -0.51
N ALA A 86 15.62 -8.60 0.36
CA ALA A 86 15.37 -9.67 1.33
C ALA A 86 13.89 -9.92 1.58
N VAL A 87 13.54 -11.19 1.80
CA VAL A 87 12.25 -11.56 2.40
C VAL A 87 12.22 -11.01 3.82
N VAL A 88 11.17 -10.27 4.16
CA VAL A 88 11.03 -9.65 5.49
C VAL A 88 10.45 -10.66 6.49
N ASP A 89 9.49 -11.47 6.05
CA ASP A 89 8.88 -12.54 6.83
C ASP A 89 8.83 -13.84 6.02
N PRO A 90 9.53 -14.91 6.45
CA PRO A 90 9.50 -16.20 5.76
C PRO A 90 8.11 -16.83 5.63
N ALA A 91 7.15 -16.48 6.49
CA ALA A 91 5.76 -16.93 6.38
C ALA A 91 5.03 -16.25 5.21
N HIS A 92 5.50 -15.08 4.79
CA HIS A 92 4.93 -14.25 3.73
C HIS A 92 6.05 -13.85 2.74
N PRO A 93 6.60 -14.81 1.95
CA PRO A 93 7.79 -14.58 1.12
C PRO A 93 7.62 -13.53 0.01
N TYR A 94 6.37 -13.16 -0.29
CA TYR A 94 6.01 -12.06 -1.17
C TYR A 94 6.16 -10.67 -0.56
N TRP A 95 6.27 -10.60 0.76
CA TRP A 95 6.63 -9.40 1.50
C TRP A 95 8.15 -9.24 1.52
N TYR A 96 8.64 -8.36 0.67
CA TYR A 96 10.05 -8.23 0.34
C TYR A 96 10.53 -6.79 0.52
N THR A 97 11.76 -6.57 0.98
CA THR A 97 12.35 -5.23 1.15
C THR A 97 13.55 -5.02 0.26
N GLY A 98 13.70 -3.80 -0.26
CA GLY A 98 14.78 -3.43 -1.17
C GLY A 98 14.72 -4.16 -2.52
N GLY A 99 15.89 -4.35 -3.12
CA GLY A 99 16.04 -5.01 -4.42
C GLY A 99 15.52 -4.21 -5.62
N GLN A 100 15.57 -4.85 -6.79
CA GLN A 100 15.07 -4.34 -8.07
C GLN A 100 14.22 -5.41 -8.75
N THR A 101 13.21 -5.00 -9.52
CA THR A 101 12.40 -5.95 -10.29
C THR A 101 13.23 -6.58 -11.42
N ARG A 102 13.05 -7.88 -11.62
CA ARG A 102 13.56 -8.60 -12.80
C ARG A 102 12.49 -8.78 -13.88
N THR A 103 11.25 -8.43 -13.57
CA THR A 103 10.07 -8.59 -14.41
C THR A 103 9.33 -7.26 -14.45
N PRO A 104 9.91 -6.24 -15.12
CA PRO A 104 9.33 -4.90 -15.15
C PRO A 104 7.94 -4.87 -15.78
N ASP A 105 7.67 -5.79 -16.71
CA ASP A 105 6.40 -5.98 -17.41
C ASP A 105 5.30 -6.66 -16.58
N TYR A 106 5.51 -6.81 -15.26
CA TYR A 106 4.50 -7.29 -14.31
C TYR A 106 4.40 -6.33 -13.14
N SER A 107 3.19 -5.91 -12.79
CA SER A 107 2.94 -4.84 -11.83
C SER A 107 3.70 -5.03 -10.51
N GLN A 108 4.31 -3.96 -10.03
CA GLN A 108 5.03 -3.94 -8.76
C GLN A 108 4.21 -3.16 -7.73
N TRP A 109 3.64 -3.87 -6.76
CA TRP A 109 2.88 -3.28 -5.66
C TRP A 109 3.81 -2.96 -4.50
N ARG A 110 3.92 -1.68 -4.13
CA ARG A 110 4.95 -1.20 -3.20
C ARG A 110 4.43 -0.24 -2.14
N ILE A 111 5.15 -0.20 -1.03
CA ILE A 111 5.10 0.86 -0.02
C ILE A 111 6.50 1.45 0.07
N ASP A 112 6.66 2.72 -0.33
CA ASP A 112 7.90 3.48 -0.20
C ASP A 112 7.78 4.42 1.00
N VAL A 113 8.80 4.40 1.87
CA VAL A 113 8.93 5.24 3.05
C VAL A 113 10.17 6.11 2.89
N SER A 114 10.05 7.42 3.05
CA SER A 114 11.17 8.35 2.85
C SER A 114 12.15 8.39 4.04
N SER A 115 11.70 8.07 5.25
CA SER A 115 12.53 8.04 6.47
C SER A 115 12.03 7.00 7.50
N PRO A 116 12.88 6.07 7.96
CA PRO A 116 14.14 5.72 7.30
C PRO A 116 13.84 5.28 5.86
N GLN A 117 14.69 5.65 4.90
CA GLN A 117 14.43 5.33 3.50
C GLN A 117 14.34 3.81 3.31
N GLN A 118 13.17 3.32 2.96
CA GLN A 118 12.91 1.90 2.67
C GLN A 118 11.83 1.75 1.61
N SER A 119 11.91 0.64 0.89
CA SER A 119 10.88 0.24 -0.06
C SER A 119 10.50 -1.20 0.24
N TYR A 120 9.20 -1.45 0.29
CA TYR A 120 8.66 -2.78 0.48
C TYR A 120 7.82 -3.17 -0.73
N THR A 121 8.00 -4.39 -1.23
CA THR A 121 7.23 -4.99 -2.33
C THR A 121 6.27 -6.01 -1.73
N LEU A 122 5.02 -6.00 -2.20
CA LEU A 122 3.92 -6.80 -1.65
C LEU A 122 3.69 -8.12 -2.40
N ASN A 123 4.24 -8.25 -3.60
CA ASN A 123 3.90 -9.30 -4.56
C ASN A 123 5.13 -9.99 -5.17
N ASN A 124 6.18 -10.24 -4.37
CA ASN A 124 7.37 -10.94 -4.84
C ASN A 124 7.19 -12.48 -4.84
N TYR A 125 7.18 -13.11 -6.01
CA TYR A 125 7.05 -14.57 -6.12
C TYR A 125 8.30 -15.20 -6.73
N PRO A 126 8.49 -16.54 -6.62
CA PRO A 126 9.63 -17.22 -7.23
C PRO A 126 9.67 -17.11 -8.77
N SER A 127 8.51 -16.91 -9.39
CA SER A 127 8.33 -16.79 -10.84
C SER A 127 7.07 -15.99 -11.17
N VAL A 128 7.04 -15.40 -12.36
CA VAL A 128 5.83 -14.76 -12.90
C VAL A 128 4.90 -15.76 -13.60
N SER A 129 3.61 -15.45 -13.64
CA SER A 129 2.58 -16.25 -14.31
C SER A 129 1.30 -15.42 -14.46
N HIS A 130 0.35 -15.87 -15.29
CA HIS A 130 -0.98 -15.27 -15.39
C HIS A 130 -1.91 -15.70 -14.22
N THR A 131 -1.41 -15.57 -12.98
CA THR A 131 -2.12 -15.91 -11.74
C THR A 131 -2.35 -14.65 -10.92
N ILE A 132 -3.56 -14.44 -10.39
CA ILE A 132 -3.83 -13.44 -9.35
C ILE A 132 -3.77 -14.12 -7.99
N TYR A 133 -2.86 -13.65 -7.16
CA TYR A 133 -2.73 -14.06 -5.78
C TYR A 133 -3.59 -13.15 -4.90
N LYS A 134 -4.40 -13.77 -4.05
CA LYS A 134 -5.15 -13.08 -3.00
C LYS A 134 -4.41 -13.24 -1.69
N GLU A 135 -3.85 -12.13 -1.23
CA GLU A 135 -3.06 -12.08 -0.01
C GLU A 135 -3.81 -11.35 1.09
N ASP A 136 -3.69 -11.85 2.32
CA ASP A 136 -4.21 -11.23 3.56
C ASP A 136 -3.23 -11.55 4.69
N PHE A 137 -2.39 -10.58 5.04
CA PHE A 137 -1.31 -10.78 6.00
C PHE A 137 -1.03 -9.52 6.81
N GLU A 138 -0.34 -9.68 7.94
CA GLU A 138 0.18 -8.54 8.70
C GLU A 138 1.63 -8.25 8.31
N ALA A 139 1.92 -6.97 8.10
CA ALA A 139 3.24 -6.46 7.76
C ALA A 139 3.66 -5.41 8.77
N VAL A 140 4.89 -5.48 9.26
CA VAL A 140 5.48 -4.42 10.08
C VAL A 140 6.42 -3.59 9.22
N ILE A 141 6.16 -2.28 9.15
CA ILE A 141 7.05 -1.31 8.51
C ILE A 141 7.57 -0.32 9.54
N ARG A 142 8.74 0.24 9.27
CA ARG A 142 9.31 1.31 10.08
C ARG A 142 9.08 2.66 9.40
N VAL A 143 8.57 3.63 10.16
CA VAL A 143 8.29 4.97 9.66
C VAL A 143 8.67 6.03 10.70
N ASP A 144 9.42 7.05 10.29
CA ASP A 144 9.71 8.22 11.13
C ASP A 144 8.58 9.25 11.03
N ALA A 145 8.31 9.97 12.12
CA ALA A 145 7.40 11.10 12.09
C ALA A 145 7.84 12.13 11.04
N GLY A 146 6.92 12.55 10.17
CA GLY A 146 7.19 13.47 9.07
C GLY A 146 7.73 12.79 7.80
N ALA A 147 7.94 11.47 7.78
CA ALA A 147 8.27 10.75 6.55
C ALA A 147 7.12 10.85 5.54
N THR A 148 7.45 10.98 4.27
CA THR A 148 6.49 10.74 3.18
C THR A 148 6.38 9.23 2.98
N VAL A 149 5.15 8.75 2.95
CA VAL A 149 4.80 7.39 2.55
C VAL A 149 4.11 7.46 1.20
N THR A 150 4.51 6.60 0.28
CA THR A 150 3.85 6.40 -1.01
C THR A 150 3.46 4.94 -1.16
N VAL A 151 2.17 4.67 -1.36
CA VAL A 151 1.65 3.36 -1.75
C VAL A 151 1.41 3.41 -3.25
N LEU A 152 1.95 2.47 -4.00
CA LEU A 152 1.92 2.55 -5.46
C LEU A 152 1.91 1.18 -6.15
N ALA A 153 1.35 1.17 -7.36
CA ALA A 153 1.51 0.14 -8.36
C ALA A 153 2.23 0.76 -9.57
N ILE A 154 3.28 0.09 -10.07
CA ILE A 154 4.01 0.49 -11.27
C ILE A 154 4.09 -0.69 -12.22
N ASP A 155 3.86 -0.45 -13.51
CA ASP A 155 4.02 -1.45 -14.57
C ASP A 155 4.90 -0.96 -15.74
N GLY A 156 5.75 -1.86 -16.23
CA GLY A 156 6.63 -1.72 -17.39
C GLY A 156 5.88 -1.73 -18.72
N ASN A 157 4.63 -2.18 -18.74
CA ASN A 157 3.74 -2.13 -19.89
C ASN A 157 2.36 -1.59 -19.51
N ASP A 158 1.41 -1.62 -20.45
CA ASP A 158 0.03 -1.12 -20.32
C ASP A 158 -1.00 -2.25 -20.22
N ARG A 159 -0.59 -3.46 -19.78
CA ARG A 159 -1.46 -4.61 -19.56
C ARG A 159 -1.26 -5.23 -18.17
N GLN A 160 -2.36 -5.50 -17.49
CA GLN A 160 -2.35 -6.22 -16.21
C GLN A 160 -3.24 -7.46 -16.29
N ILE A 161 -2.97 -8.47 -15.46
CA ILE A 161 -3.92 -9.57 -15.29
C ILE A 161 -5.22 -9.03 -14.70
N ASP A 162 -6.34 -9.31 -15.36
CA ASP A 162 -7.64 -8.76 -14.98
C ASP A 162 -8.39 -9.69 -14.02
N ASN A 163 -8.67 -9.25 -12.79
CA ASN A 163 -9.53 -9.97 -11.85
C ASN A 163 -10.98 -10.14 -12.37
N GLY A 164 -11.42 -9.26 -13.27
CA GLY A 164 -12.72 -9.28 -13.93
C GLY A 164 -12.85 -10.31 -15.05
N ALA A 165 -11.76 -11.00 -15.44
CA ALA A 165 -11.83 -12.05 -16.46
C ALA A 165 -12.62 -13.27 -15.97
N GLU A 166 -13.30 -13.97 -16.88
CA GLU A 166 -14.04 -15.20 -16.57
C GLU A 166 -13.21 -16.47 -16.84
N GLY A 167 -13.65 -17.60 -16.28
CA GLY A 167 -13.15 -18.92 -16.68
C GLY A 167 -11.85 -19.38 -16.02
N ARG A 168 -11.27 -18.62 -15.08
CA ARG A 168 -10.16 -19.07 -14.23
C ARG A 168 -10.52 -18.96 -12.74
N ALA A 169 -10.00 -19.88 -11.92
CA ALA A 169 -10.37 -20.01 -10.51
C ALA A 169 -9.82 -18.88 -9.63
N ASP A 170 -8.76 -18.21 -10.08
CA ASP A 170 -8.09 -17.08 -9.43
C ASP A 170 -8.63 -15.72 -9.91
N ARG A 171 -9.81 -15.72 -10.52
CA ARG A 171 -10.52 -14.53 -10.99
C ARG A 171 -11.81 -14.35 -10.20
N GLN A 172 -12.49 -13.25 -10.46
CA GLN A 172 -13.74 -12.89 -9.78
C GLN A 172 -13.56 -12.84 -8.26
N GLN A 173 -12.36 -12.45 -7.80
CA GLN A 173 -12.05 -12.41 -6.38
C GLN A 173 -12.54 -11.10 -5.76
N VAL A 174 -12.94 -11.17 -4.50
CA VAL A 174 -13.28 -10.02 -3.67
C VAL A 174 -12.34 -9.94 -2.48
N ILE A 175 -12.09 -8.71 -2.01
CA ILE A 175 -11.43 -8.49 -0.73
C ILE A 175 -12.52 -8.36 0.33
N GLU A 176 -12.62 -9.35 1.21
CA GLU A 176 -13.69 -9.41 2.22
C GLU A 176 -13.69 -8.17 3.12
N GLY A 177 -14.87 -7.56 3.27
CA GLY A 177 -15.06 -6.34 4.04
C GLY A 177 -14.50 -5.07 3.37
N VAL A 178 -14.13 -5.14 2.09
CA VAL A 178 -13.64 -4.00 1.30
C VAL A 178 -14.41 -3.87 0.00
N THR A 179 -14.53 -4.98 -0.75
CA THR A 179 -15.32 -5.04 -1.99
C THR A 179 -16.40 -6.11 -1.86
N ASP A 180 -17.63 -5.76 -2.29
CA ASP A 180 -18.78 -6.68 -2.24
C ASP A 180 -18.95 -7.45 -3.56
N THR A 181 -18.36 -6.95 -4.63
CA THR A 181 -18.37 -7.56 -5.96
C THR A 181 -16.95 -7.59 -6.53
N PRO A 182 -16.64 -8.53 -7.43
CA PRO A 182 -15.36 -8.51 -8.12
C PRO A 182 -15.20 -7.20 -8.88
N LEU A 183 -14.04 -6.58 -8.74
CA LEU A 183 -13.66 -5.40 -9.53
C LEU A 183 -12.63 -5.84 -10.57
N PRO A 184 -12.75 -5.38 -11.83
CA PRO A 184 -11.71 -5.55 -12.84
C PRO A 184 -10.39 -4.90 -12.41
N GLY A 185 -9.28 -5.52 -12.78
CA GLY A 185 -7.92 -5.09 -12.41
C GLY A 185 -7.49 -5.55 -11.01
N GLN A 186 -6.45 -4.91 -10.48
CA GLN A 186 -5.75 -5.33 -9.26
C GLN A 186 -5.81 -4.25 -8.19
N MET A 187 -5.64 -4.63 -6.93
CA MET A 187 -5.90 -3.70 -5.83
C MET A 187 -5.19 -4.08 -4.53
N VAL A 188 -4.98 -3.06 -3.68
CA VAL A 188 -4.54 -3.23 -2.30
C VAL A 188 -5.41 -2.42 -1.35
N ARG A 189 -5.72 -3.03 -0.21
CA ARG A 189 -6.26 -2.39 0.99
C ARG A 189 -5.21 -2.47 2.09
N LEU A 190 -4.98 -1.36 2.76
CA LEU A 190 -4.17 -1.27 3.96
C LEU A 190 -5.03 -0.83 5.14
N ASP A 191 -4.84 -1.47 6.28
CA ASP A 191 -5.43 -1.06 7.55
C ASP A 191 -4.38 -1.07 8.64
N VAL A 192 -4.37 -0.02 9.47
CA VAL A 192 -3.54 0.01 10.66
C VAL A 192 -4.10 -0.96 11.68
N VAL A 193 -3.30 -1.96 12.07
CA VAL A 193 -3.58 -2.87 13.18
C VAL A 193 -3.02 -2.29 14.47
N ARG A 194 -1.77 -1.78 14.42
CA ARG A 194 -1.06 -1.28 15.60
C ARG A 194 0.02 -0.25 15.22
N VAL A 195 0.27 0.69 16.13
CA VAL A 195 1.35 1.68 16.02
C VAL A 195 2.09 1.75 17.35
N GLU A 196 3.39 1.49 17.32
CA GLU A 196 4.25 1.49 18.51
C GLU A 196 5.42 2.44 18.30
N ALA A 197 5.64 3.36 19.25
CA ALA A 197 6.83 4.18 19.25
C ALA A 197 8.07 3.31 19.54
N ARG A 198 9.18 3.62 18.87
CA ARG A 198 10.49 3.01 19.11
C ARG A 198 11.33 3.79 20.13
#